data_AF-A0A965QVJ0-F1
#
_entry.id   AF-A0A965QVJ0-F1
#
_cell.length_a   1.000
_cell.length_b   1.000
_cell.length_c   1.000
_cell.angle_alpha   90.00
_cell.angle_beta   90.00
_cell.angle_gamma   90.00
#
_symmetry.space_group_name_H-M   'P 1'
#
loop_
_entity.id
_entity.type
_entity.pdbx_description
1 polymer ?
#
loop_
_entity_poly.entity_id
_entity_poly.type
_entity_poly.pdbx_seq_one_letter_code
_entity_poly.pdbx_strand_id
1 'polypeptide(L)' 'MSDTAARPRVTIVVPVFNEEAVLPELLRRLSAVFERENSCVWRAVLVDDGSRD' A
#
# COMPACT_ATOMS: atom_id res chain seq x y z
N MET A 1 -27.11 -18.44 -2.96
CA MET A 1 -26.75 -17.91 -1.63
C MET A 1 -25.27 -17.58 -1.66
N SER A 2 -24.92 -16.35 -2.03
CA SER A 2 -23.51 -15.95 -2.13
C SER A 2 -23.00 -15.68 -0.71
N ASP A 3 -22.00 -16.47 -0.33
CA ASP A 3 -21.27 -16.28 0.92
C ASP A 3 -20.69 -14.86 0.94
N THR A 4 -21.14 -14.04 1.89
CA THR A 4 -20.62 -12.69 2.09
C THR A 4 -19.39 -12.81 2.99
N ALA A 5 -18.38 -13.54 2.52
CA ALA A 5 -17.10 -13.59 3.20
C ALA A 5 -16.58 -12.15 3.27
N ALA A 6 -16.32 -11.66 4.49
CA ALA A 6 -15.82 -10.31 4.71
C ALA A 6 -14.58 -10.09 3.83
N ARG A 7 -14.57 -9.00 3.05
CA ARG A 7 -13.43 -8.68 2.18
C ARG A 7 -12.13 -8.69 3.00
N PRO A 8 -11.11 -9.48 2.61
CA PRO A 8 -9.82 -9.49 3.28
C PRO A 8 -9.25 -8.07 3.43
N ARG A 9 -8.56 -7.83 4.53
CA ARG A 9 -7.91 -6.54 4.81
C ARG A 9 -6.41 -6.70 4.70
N VAL A 10 -5.79 -5.94 3.81
CA VAL A 10 -4.34 -5.95 3.58
C VAL A 10 -3.73 -4.65 4.10
N THR A 11 -2.71 -4.75 4.94
CA THR A 11 -1.90 -3.60 5.36
C THR A 11 -0.48 -3.82 4.87
N ILE A 12 0.00 -2.95 3.99
CA ILE A 12 1.38 -2.96 3.50
C ILE A 12 2.17 -2.00 4.39
N VAL A 13 3.19 -2.51 5.07
CA VAL A 13 4.11 -1.70 5.87
C VAL A 13 5.39 -1.54 5.09
N VAL A 14 5.80 -0.30 4.83
CA VAL A 14 6.99 0.04 4.05
C VAL A 14 7.91 0.88 4.94
N PRO A 15 9.06 0.36 5.39
CA PRO A 15 10.09 1.20 5.97
C PRO A 15 10.72 2.07 4.86
N VAL A 16 10.94 3.34 5.16
CA VAL A 16 11.42 4.37 4.23
C VAL A 16 12.67 4.98 4.86
N PHE A 17 13.82 4.77 4.23
CA PHE A 17 15.09 5.39 4.63
C PHE A 17 15.77 6.00 3.40
N ASN A 18 15.77 7.32 3.33
CA ASN A 18 16.39 8.07 2.24
C ASN A 18 15.83 7.72 0.85
N GLU A 19 14.51 7.75 0.71
CA GLU A 19 13.78 7.29 -0.48
C GLU A 19 12.85 8.36 -1.09
N GLU A 20 12.99 9.64 -0.72
CA GLU A 20 12.08 10.73 -1.18
C GLU A 20 11.82 10.68 -2.70
N ALA A 21 12.88 10.49 -3.49
CA ALA A 21 12.81 10.48 -4.95
C ALA A 21 11.97 9.32 -5.54
N VAL A 22 11.85 8.19 -4.85
CA VAL A 22 11.16 6.99 -5.35
C VAL A 22 9.76 6.81 -4.77
N LEU A 23 9.43 7.51 -3.68
CA LEU A 23 8.10 7.45 -3.06
C LEU A 23 6.95 7.74 -4.05
N PRO A 24 7.01 8.74 -4.95
CA PRO A 24 5.93 8.99 -5.90
C PRO A 24 5.65 7.78 -6.81
N GLU A 25 6.69 7.09 -7.26
CA GLU A 25 6.56 5.91 -8.12
C GLU A 25 6.04 4.70 -7.36
N LEU A 26 6.46 4.50 -6.11
CA LEU A 26 5.90 3.49 -5.21
C LEU A 26 4.38 3.67 -5.05
N LEU A 27 3.95 4.89 -4.72
CA LEU A 27 2.53 5.21 -4.53
C LEU A 27 1.73 5.00 -5.83
N ARG A 28 2.26 5.46 -6.97
CA ARG A 28 1.62 5.27 -8.28
C ARG A 28 1.40 3.79 -8.60
N ARG A 29 2.42 2.95 -8.36
CA ARG A 29 2.35 1.51 -8.63
C ARG A 29 1.42 0.77 -7.68
N LEU A 30 1.47 1.10 -6.39
CA LEU A 30 0.56 0.49 -5.40
C LEU A 30 -0.90 0.84 -5.71
N SER A 31 -1.20 2.11 -5.99
CA SER A 31 -2.55 2.52 -6.39
C SER A 31 -3.01 1.78 -7.64
N ALA A 32 -2.18 1.70 -8.68
CA ALA A 32 -2.55 1.01 -9.92
C ALA A 32 -2.84 -0.50 -9.73
N VAL A 33 -2.20 -1.15 -8.75
CA VAL A 33 -2.50 -2.55 -8.40
C VAL A 33 -3.89 -2.65 -7.78
N PHE A 34 -4.18 -1.84 -6.77
CA PHE A 34 -5.43 -1.95 -6.03
C PHE A 34 -6.63 -1.23 -6.67
N GLU A 35 -6.40 -0.37 -7.66
CA GLU A 35 -7.45 0.09 -8.58
C GLU A 35 -8.01 -1.06 -9.43
N ARG A 36 -7.16 -2.06 -9.73
CA ARG A 36 -7.54 -3.26 -10.48
C ARG A 36 -8.01 -4.40 -9.58
N GLU A 37 -7.62 -4.40 -8.31
CA GLU A 37 -7.94 -5.44 -7.34
C GLU A 37 -9.05 -5.01 -6.37
N ASN A 38 -10.29 -5.45 -6.64
CA ASN A 38 -11.47 -5.10 -5.84
C ASN A 38 -11.86 -6.16 -4.79
N SER A 39 -11.12 -7.28 -4.71
CA SER A 39 -11.44 -8.38 -3.80
C SER A 39 -11.06 -8.09 -2.34
N CYS A 40 -10.23 -7.07 -2.09
CA CYS A 40 -9.77 -6.73 -0.74
C CYS A 40 -9.91 -5.24 -0.43
N VAL A 41 -9.82 -4.90 0.85
CA VAL A 41 -9.65 -3.54 1.34
C VAL A 41 -8.19 -3.38 1.74
N TRP A 42 -7.52 -2.36 1.25
CA TRP A 42 -6.08 -2.19 1.45
C TRP A 42 -5.72 -0.82 2.04
N ARG A 43 -4.54 -0.76 2.64
CA ARG A 43 -3.85 0.49 3.02
C ARG A 43 -2.34 0.30 2.95
N ALA A 44 -1.61 1.38 2.70
CA ALA A 44 -0.17 1.45 2.91
C ALA A 44 0.14 2.27 4.18
N VAL A 45 1.17 1.85 4.92
CA VAL A 45 1.75 2.55 6.06
C VAL A 45 3.23 2.72 5.75
N LEU A 46 3.62 3.96 5.44
CA LEU A 46 5.02 4.32 5.23
C LEU A 46 5.60 4.73 6.58
N VAL A 47 6.69 4.08 6.98
CA VAL A 47 7.37 4.29 8.25
C VAL A 47 8.69 4.98 7.96
N ASP A 48 8.84 6.22 8.40
CA ASP A 48 10.14 6.90 8.39
C ASP A 48 11.10 6.16 9.33
N ASP A 49 12.15 5.57 8.77
CA ASP A 49 13.20 4.81 9.47
C ASP A 49 14.45 5.67 9.73
N GLY A 50 14.25 6.97 9.97
CA GLY A 50 15.31 7.93 10.26
C GLY A 50 15.89 8.60 9.01
N SER A 51 15.06 8.82 8.00
CA SER A 51 15.42 9.51 6.75
C SER A 51 15.95 10.92 7.01
N ARG A 52 16.82 11.36 6.11
CA ARG A 52 17.43 12.70 6.11
C ARG A 52 17.35 13.41 4.77
N ASP A 53 16.87 12.70 3.74
CA ASP A 53 16.39 13.31 2.51
C ASP A 53 14.86 13.45 2.56
#